data_AF-A0A154MH75-F1
#
_entry.id   AF-A0A154MH75-F1
#
_cell.length_a   1.000
_cell.length_b   1.000
_cell.length_c   1.000
_cell.angle_alpha   90.00
_cell.angle_beta   90.00
_cell.angle_gamma   90.00
#
_symmetry.space_group_name_H-M   'P 1'
#
loop_
_entity.id
_entity.type
_entity.pdbx_description
1 polymer ?
#
loop_
_entity_poly.entity_id
_entity_poly.type
_entity_poly.pdbx_seq_one_letter_code
_entity_poly.pdbx_strand_id
1 'polypeptide(L)'
;MAAVGGAGVAAFAVIRGLRRAAHGPADDHDERWLAVTVNRAPEEVGSAGSLPGPLARLGDEIELRIVPAAGDKGTELRARPAGTEVSRGDLRSALRKAKSLIETGIVLEADPPSAHPGPLGKVLRKVTRNAQKGGRL
;
A
#
# COMPACT_ATOMS: atom_id res chain seq x y z
N MET A 1 6.27 -46.56 9.49
CA MET A 1 5.21 -45.77 8.80
C MET A 1 4.53 -44.92 9.87
N ALA A 2 4.33 -43.62 9.77
CA ALA A 2 4.54 -42.65 8.69
C ALA A 2 4.84 -41.28 9.34
N ALA A 3 5.71 -40.50 8.69
CA ALA A 3 5.95 -39.11 9.06
C ALA A 3 4.74 -38.26 8.64
N VAL A 4 4.28 -37.37 9.52
CA VAL A 4 3.35 -36.29 9.14
C VAL A 4 4.15 -34.99 9.15
N GLY A 5 4.57 -34.58 7.96
CA GLY A 5 5.17 -33.29 7.71
C GLY A 5 4.11 -32.20 7.75
N GLY A 6 4.37 -31.14 8.52
CA GLY A 6 3.67 -29.87 8.40
C GLY A 6 4.50 -28.96 7.52
N ALA A 7 4.02 -28.70 6.31
CA ALA A 7 4.65 -27.89 5.29
C ALA A 7 4.99 -26.48 5.81
N GLY A 8 6.27 -26.11 5.75
CA GLY A 8 6.70 -24.74 5.94
C GLY A 8 6.13 -23.88 4.81
N VAL A 9 5.26 -22.94 5.14
CA VAL A 9 4.83 -21.89 4.22
C VAL A 9 6.06 -21.04 3.87
N ALA A 10 6.61 -21.26 2.69
CA ALA A 10 7.68 -20.44 2.15
C ALA A 10 7.12 -19.05 1.87
N ALA A 11 7.36 -18.10 2.77
CA ALA A 11 7.03 -16.70 2.56
C ALA A 11 7.90 -16.15 1.42
N PHE A 12 7.32 -15.99 0.23
CA PHE A 12 7.98 -15.28 -0.87
C PHE A 12 7.89 -13.77 -0.58
N ALA A 13 8.88 -13.25 0.16
CA ALA A 13 9.04 -11.81 0.33
C ALA A 13 9.83 -11.25 -0.86
N VAL A 14 9.16 -10.59 -1.81
CA VAL A 14 9.84 -9.74 -2.79
C VAL A 14 10.18 -8.42 -2.10
N ILE A 15 11.40 -8.33 -1.57
CA ILE A 15 11.94 -7.09 -0.97
C ILE A 15 12.67 -6.33 -2.07
N ARG A 16 12.08 -5.22 -2.54
CA ARG A 16 12.76 -4.25 -3.40
C ARG A 16 13.13 -3.03 -2.54
N GLY A 17 14.43 -2.71 -2.49
CA GLY A 17 15.04 -1.74 -1.56
C GLY A 17 15.90 -2.42 -0.50
N LEU A 18 17.12 -2.83 -0.86
CA LEU A 18 18.03 -3.56 0.05
C LEU A 18 18.76 -2.60 1.01
N ARG A 19 18.22 -2.41 2.21
CA ARG A 19 19.03 -2.37 3.45
C ARG A 19 18.42 -3.34 4.47
N ARG A 20 19.23 -4.31 4.86
CA ARG A 20 18.87 -5.52 5.61
C ARG A 20 18.44 -5.20 7.04
N ALA A 21 17.25 -5.64 7.45
CA ALA A 21 16.85 -5.68 8.86
C ALA A 21 16.12 -7.00 9.13
N ALA A 22 16.62 -7.75 10.11
CA ALA A 22 16.21 -9.11 10.47
C ALA A 22 14.80 -9.15 11.10
N HIS A 23 14.10 -10.27 10.90
CA HIS A 23 12.77 -10.53 11.46
C HIS A 23 12.85 -11.04 12.91
N GLY A 24 12.12 -10.40 13.82
CA GLY A 24 11.77 -10.91 15.16
C GLY A 24 10.30 -10.58 15.46
N PRO A 25 9.59 -11.38 16.27
CA PRO A 25 8.16 -11.19 16.51
C PRO A 25 7.96 -10.10 17.58
N ALA A 26 7.17 -9.08 17.24
CA ALA A 26 6.74 -7.97 18.11
C ALA A 26 7.82 -6.99 18.61
N ASP A 27 8.38 -6.17 17.71
CA ASP A 27 9.23 -5.01 18.07
C ASP A 27 8.66 -3.69 17.49
N ASP A 28 7.48 -3.35 18.01
CA ASP A 28 7.04 -2.09 18.64
C ASP A 28 7.46 -0.69 18.12
N HIS A 29 7.96 -0.53 16.89
CA HIS A 29 7.96 0.78 16.21
C HIS A 29 7.53 0.67 14.74
N ASP A 30 6.26 0.35 14.61
CA ASP A 30 5.31 0.59 13.52
C ASP A 30 5.27 2.03 12.96
N GLU A 31 6.21 2.92 13.28
CA GLU A 31 6.02 4.35 13.06
C GLU A 31 6.18 4.86 11.62
N ARG A 32 6.61 4.05 10.63
CA ARG A 32 6.67 4.52 9.23
C ARG A 32 6.17 3.60 8.12
N TRP A 33 5.67 2.40 8.38
CA TRP A 33 5.00 1.60 7.35
C TRP A 33 3.53 1.97 7.20
N LEU A 34 3.02 1.99 5.97
CA LEU A 34 1.60 2.07 5.63
C LEU A 34 1.21 0.73 5.02
N ALA A 35 0.10 0.15 5.46
CA ALA A 35 -0.36 -1.15 5.01
C ALA A 35 -1.76 -1.09 4.41
N VAL A 36 -2.00 -1.89 3.36
CA VAL A 36 -3.35 -2.25 2.88
C VAL A 36 -3.41 -3.75 2.59
N THR A 37 -4.51 -4.39 2.95
CA THR A 37 -4.79 -5.77 2.56
C THR A 37 -5.57 -5.80 1.26
N VAL A 38 -5.18 -6.66 0.33
CA VAL A 38 -5.88 -6.94 -0.94
C VAL A 38 -6.41 -8.37 -0.92
N ASN A 39 -7.65 -8.56 -1.35
CA ASN A 39 -8.32 -9.86 -1.38
C ASN A 39 -7.92 -10.69 -2.61
N ARG A 40 -6.60 -10.91 -2.76
CA ARG A 40 -5.95 -11.67 -3.83
C ARG A 40 -4.77 -12.44 -3.25
N ALA A 41 -4.46 -13.59 -3.84
CA ALA A 41 -3.29 -14.38 -3.47
C ALA A 41 -1.98 -13.64 -3.83
N PRO A 42 -0.87 -13.83 -3.10
CA PRO A 42 0.38 -13.10 -3.35
C PRO A 42 0.87 -13.19 -4.80
N GLU A 43 0.65 -14.34 -5.44
CA GLU A 43 1.02 -14.64 -6.83
C GLU A 43 0.19 -13.81 -7.85
N GLU A 44 -1.01 -13.40 -7.46
CA GLU A 44 -1.94 -12.59 -8.28
C GLU A 44 -1.71 -11.09 -8.12
N VAL A 45 -1.04 -10.67 -7.04
CA VAL A 45 -0.85 -9.25 -6.68
C VAL A 45 0.35 -8.64 -7.39
N GLY A 46 1.36 -9.43 -7.71
CA GLY A 46 2.51 -9.01 -8.51
C GLY A 46 3.25 -10.18 -9.11
N SER A 47 3.46 -10.14 -10.43
CA SER A 47 4.52 -10.94 -11.05
C SER A 47 5.87 -10.39 -10.58
N ALA A 48 6.85 -11.26 -10.34
CA ALA A 48 8.15 -10.99 -9.71
C ALA A 48 9.04 -9.97 -10.49
N GLY A 49 8.59 -8.73 -10.61
CA GLY A 49 9.29 -7.67 -11.34
C GLY A 49 8.54 -6.36 -11.54
N SER A 50 7.20 -6.32 -11.49
CA SER A 50 6.43 -5.07 -11.67
C SER A 50 5.60 -4.71 -10.45
N LEU A 51 5.85 -3.52 -9.89
CA LEU A 51 5.02 -2.95 -8.83
C LEU A 51 3.57 -2.76 -9.32
N PRO A 52 2.55 -2.93 -8.46
CA PRO A 52 1.16 -2.66 -8.81
C PRO A 52 0.97 -1.20 -9.28
N GLY A 53 0.20 -0.98 -10.34
CA GLY A 53 0.19 0.26 -11.14
C GLY A 53 0.53 1.59 -10.42
N PRO A 54 -0.31 2.11 -9.50
CA PRO A 54 -0.03 3.37 -8.81
C PRO A 54 1.24 3.37 -7.95
N LEU A 55 1.68 2.22 -7.44
CA LEU A 55 2.94 2.06 -6.73
C LEU A 55 4.13 2.03 -7.68
N ALA A 56 3.96 1.52 -8.92
CA ALA A 56 5.02 1.55 -9.94
C ALA A 56 5.49 2.97 -10.28
N ARG A 57 4.62 3.96 -10.15
CA ARG A 57 4.96 5.38 -10.35
C ARG A 57 5.90 5.93 -9.28
N LEU A 58 5.85 5.37 -8.07
CA LEU A 58 6.74 5.74 -6.97
C LEU A 58 8.07 4.98 -7.03
N GLY A 59 8.09 3.84 -7.74
CA GLY A 59 9.31 3.13 -8.10
C GLY A 59 10.22 2.85 -6.90
N ASP A 60 11.47 3.28 -7.02
CA ASP A 60 12.50 3.08 -6.01
C ASP A 60 12.48 4.15 -4.89
N GLU A 61 11.55 5.12 -4.93
CA GLU A 61 11.34 6.09 -3.84
C GLU A 61 10.61 5.49 -2.62
N ILE A 62 10.14 4.25 -2.73
CA ILE A 62 9.45 3.51 -1.68
C ILE A 62 10.09 2.15 -1.44
N GLU A 63 10.10 1.70 -0.19
CA GLU A 63 10.30 0.30 0.14
C GLU A 63 8.92 -0.37 0.17
N LEU A 64 8.74 -1.45 -0.60
CA LEU A 64 7.50 -2.23 -0.63
C LEU A 64 7.78 -3.67 -0.16
N ARG A 65 6.87 -4.19 0.67
CA ARG A 65 6.79 -5.60 1.04
C ARG A 65 5.41 -6.13 0.69
N ILE A 66 5.40 -7.31 0.09
CA ILE A 66 4.20 -8.07 -0.26
C ILE A 66 4.27 -9.35 0.56
N VAL A 67 3.33 -9.55 1.48
CA VAL A 67 3.30 -10.69 2.40
C VAL A 67 1.89 -11.25 2.50
N PRO A 68 1.69 -12.55 2.78
CA PRO A 68 0.37 -13.07 3.09
C PRO A 68 -0.27 -12.30 4.26
N ALA A 69 -1.55 -11.95 4.14
CA ALA A 69 -2.31 -11.29 5.19
C ALA A 69 -2.72 -12.30 6.27
N ALA A 70 -2.79 -11.84 7.51
CA ALA A 70 -3.23 -12.68 8.63
C ALA A 70 -4.70 -13.14 8.45
N GLY A 71 -4.97 -14.39 8.85
CA GLY A 71 -6.32 -14.95 8.84
C GLY A 71 -6.87 -15.21 7.45
N ASP A 72 -6.01 -15.55 6.48
CA ASP A 72 -6.39 -15.91 5.10
C ASP A 72 -7.18 -14.81 4.38
N LYS A 73 -6.84 -13.55 4.65
CA LYS A 73 -7.52 -12.36 4.07
C LYS A 73 -6.92 -11.92 2.73
N GLY A 74 -6.10 -12.77 2.10
CA GLY A 74 -5.33 -12.45 0.90
C GLY A 74 -3.92 -11.96 1.22
N THR A 75 -3.54 -10.80 0.68
CA THR A 75 -2.16 -10.30 0.69
C THR A 75 -2.07 -8.91 1.31
N GLU A 76 -1.06 -8.67 2.13
CA GLU A 76 -0.77 -7.36 2.70
C GLU A 76 0.35 -6.66 1.91
N LEU A 77 0.03 -5.46 1.42
CA LEU A 77 0.97 -4.53 0.81
C LEU A 77 1.42 -3.53 1.85
N ARG A 78 2.66 -3.66 2.33
CA ARG A 78 3.27 -2.74 3.29
C ARG A 78 4.28 -1.86 2.56
N ALA A 79 4.11 -0.55 2.60
CA ALA A 79 5.02 0.39 1.98
C ALA A 79 5.47 1.49 2.94
N ARG A 80 6.71 1.95 2.81
CA ARG A 80 7.21 3.17 3.46
C ARG A 80 8.01 4.01 2.48
N PRO A 81 8.09 5.34 2.65
CA PRO A 81 9.02 6.16 1.88
C PRO A 81 10.47 5.71 2.14
N ALA A 82 11.27 5.60 1.08
CA ALA A 82 12.70 5.35 1.16
C ALA A 82 13.52 6.66 1.21
N GLY A 83 12.88 7.80 0.91
CA GLY A 83 13.46 9.16 0.96
C GLY A 83 12.42 10.20 1.42
N THR A 84 12.70 11.49 1.16
CA THR A 84 11.86 12.62 1.59
C THR A 84 10.87 13.12 0.54
N GLU A 85 10.96 12.64 -0.71
CA GLU A 85 10.16 13.13 -1.84
C GLU A 85 8.71 12.63 -1.80
N VAL A 86 8.50 11.39 -1.35
CA VAL A 86 7.16 10.80 -1.22
C VAL A 86 6.53 11.21 0.10
N SER A 87 5.50 12.05 0.02
CA SER A 87 4.68 12.35 1.19
C SER A 87 3.90 11.11 1.65
N ARG A 88 3.67 10.97 2.97
CA ARG A 88 2.82 9.89 3.52
C ARG A 88 1.40 9.92 2.96
N GLY A 89 0.89 11.09 2.60
CA GLY A 89 -0.43 11.25 1.98
C GLY A 89 -0.46 10.67 0.56
N ASP A 90 0.59 10.90 -0.22
CA ASP A 90 0.72 10.35 -1.57
C ASP A 90 0.89 8.84 -1.54
N LEU A 91 1.74 8.32 -0.63
CA LEU A 91 1.89 6.88 -0.44
C LEU A 91 0.58 6.20 -0.03
N ARG A 92 -0.17 6.80 0.90
CA ARG A 92 -1.50 6.29 1.30
C ARG A 92 -2.48 6.29 0.12
N SER A 93 -2.48 7.35 -0.68
CA SER A 93 -3.31 7.43 -1.89
C SER A 93 -2.93 6.35 -2.90
N ALA A 94 -1.64 6.16 -3.15
CA ALA A 94 -1.13 5.13 -4.07
C ALA A 94 -1.50 3.72 -3.62
N LEU A 95 -1.35 3.38 -2.33
CA LEU A 95 -1.76 2.09 -1.77
C LEU A 95 -3.26 1.83 -1.95
N ARG A 96 -4.12 2.82 -1.67
CA ARG A 96 -5.57 2.69 -1.86
C ARG A 96 -5.95 2.47 -3.33
N LYS A 97 -5.35 3.25 -4.23
CA LYS A 97 -5.58 3.11 -5.69
C LYS A 97 -5.10 1.75 -6.20
N ALA A 98 -3.95 1.28 -5.72
CA ALA A 98 -3.43 -0.04 -6.07
C ALA A 98 -4.38 -1.15 -5.59
N LYS A 99 -4.86 -1.09 -4.34
CA LYS A 99 -5.87 -2.03 -3.81
C LYS A 99 -7.11 -2.06 -4.70
N SER A 100 -7.68 -0.90 -5.03
CA SER A 100 -8.88 -0.84 -5.88
C SER A 100 -8.63 -1.47 -7.25
N LEU A 101 -7.53 -1.14 -7.92
CA LEU A 101 -7.20 -1.74 -9.23
C LEU A 101 -6.99 -3.26 -9.15
N ILE A 102 -6.31 -3.76 -8.11
CA ILE A 102 -6.08 -5.19 -7.92
C ILE A 102 -7.39 -5.94 -7.65
N GLU A 103 -8.29 -5.34 -6.87
CA GLU A 103 -9.53 -6.02 -6.45
C GLU A 103 -10.64 -5.91 -7.50
N THR A 104 -10.80 -4.74 -8.10
CA THR A 104 -11.96 -4.41 -8.94
C THR A 104 -11.60 -4.01 -10.37
N GLY A 105 -10.32 -3.76 -10.67
CA GLY A 105 -9.88 -3.25 -11.96
C GLY A 105 -10.13 -1.75 -12.17
N ILE A 106 -10.77 -1.06 -11.23
CA ILE A 106 -11.09 0.37 -11.33
C ILE A 106 -10.73 1.13 -10.05
N VAL A 107 -10.42 2.42 -10.17
CA VAL A 107 -10.24 3.31 -9.01
C VAL A 107 -11.54 4.08 -8.80
N LEU A 108 -12.14 3.94 -7.61
CA LEU A 108 -13.26 4.78 -7.19
C LEU A 108 -12.72 6.10 -6.64
N GLU A 109 -13.07 7.21 -7.29
CA GLU A 109 -12.73 8.55 -6.81
C GLU A 109 -13.91 9.13 -6.02
N ALA A 110 -13.60 9.82 -4.92
CA ALA A 110 -14.62 10.54 -4.18
C ALA A 110 -15.07 11.76 -4.99
N ASP A 111 -16.38 12.02 -4.99
CA ASP A 111 -16.92 13.20 -5.65
C ASP A 111 -16.25 14.47 -5.12
N PRO A 112 -15.90 15.42 -6.01
CA PRO A 112 -15.36 16.69 -5.57
C PRO A 112 -16.40 17.42 -4.71
N PRO A 113 -15.99 18.08 -3.61
CA PRO A 113 -16.92 18.84 -2.80
C PRO A 113 -17.59 19.93 -3.66
N SER A 114 -18.85 20.23 -3.37
CA SER A 114 -19.61 21.32 -4.01
C SER A 114 -19.06 22.69 -3.58
N ALA A 115 -17.86 23.03 -4.08
CA ALA A 115 -17.23 24.31 -3.86
C ALA A 115 -17.63 25.26 -4.99
N HIS A 116 -18.30 26.37 -4.62
CA HIS A 116 -18.59 27.50 -5.52
C HIS A 116 -17.36 27.96 -6.32
N PRO A 117 -17.51 28.38 -7.59
CA PRO A 117 -16.39 28.68 -8.50
C PRO A 117 -15.55 29.91 -8.11
N GLY A 118 -15.99 30.67 -7.10
CA GLY A 118 -15.30 31.85 -6.61
C GLY A 118 -13.93 31.57 -5.98
N PRO A 119 -13.12 32.62 -5.73
CA PRO A 119 -11.77 32.50 -5.17
C PRO A 119 -11.73 31.68 -3.87
N LEU A 120 -12.72 31.88 -2.99
CA LEU A 120 -12.83 31.16 -1.73
C LEU A 120 -13.09 29.65 -1.92
N GLY A 121 -13.85 29.27 -2.95
CA GLY A 121 -14.08 27.86 -3.27
C GLY A 121 -12.87 27.17 -3.88
N LYS A 122 -11.99 27.90 -4.56
CA LYS A 122 -10.68 27.36 -5.01
C LYS A 122 -9.78 27.04 -3.81
N VAL A 123 -9.76 27.90 -2.79
CA VAL A 123 -9.02 27.65 -1.55
C VAL A 123 -9.59 26.42 -0.84
N LEU A 124 -10.92 26.35 -0.67
CA LEU A 124 -11.59 25.20 -0.07
C LEU A 124 -11.28 23.89 -0.80
N ARG A 125 -11.31 23.90 -2.14
CA ARG A 125 -10.96 22.74 -2.98
C ARG A 125 -9.52 22.25 -2.76
N LYS A 126 -8.59 23.16 -2.48
CA LYS A 126 -7.18 22.80 -2.21
C LYS A 126 -7.04 22.13 -0.84
N VAL A 127 -7.75 22.65 0.17
CA VAL A 127 -7.74 22.08 1.52
C VAL A 127 -8.39 20.69 1.52
N THR A 128 -9.55 20.53 0.89
CA THR A 128 -10.27 19.25 0.84
C THR A 128 -9.51 18.18 0.05
N ARG A 129 -8.81 18.54 -1.03
CA ARG A 129 -7.94 17.61 -1.77
C ARG A 129 -6.82 17.04 -0.90
N ASN A 130 -6.27 17.84 0.02
CA ASN A 130 -5.25 17.36 0.94
C ASN A 130 -5.86 16.48 2.06
N ALA A 131 -7.06 16.84 2.53
CA ALA A 131 -7.82 16.06 3.50
C ALA A 131 -8.16 14.64 2.99
N GLN A 132 -8.51 14.53 1.70
CA GLN A 132 -8.76 13.24 1.02
C GLN A 132 -7.56 12.28 1.08
N LYS A 133 -6.33 12.80 1.05
CA LYS A 133 -5.11 11.98 1.22
C LYS A 133 -4.92 11.47 2.65
N GLY A 134 -5.47 12.19 3.63
CA GLY A 134 -5.43 11.84 5.05
C GLY A 134 -6.53 10.87 5.48
N GLY A 135 -7.65 10.83 4.77
CA GLY A 135 -8.85 10.09 5.21
C GLY A 135 -9.51 10.71 6.45
N ARG A 136 -9.21 11.98 6.75
CA ARG A 136 -9.82 12.77 7.83
C ARG A 136 -10.56 13.90 7.15
N LEU A 137 -11.89 13.89 7.21
CA LEU A 137 -12.75 15.03 6.94
C LEU A 137 -13.23 15.55 8.28
#